data_AF-A0A8T5Q935-F1
#
_entry.id   AF-A0A8T5Q935-F1
#
_cell.length_a   1.000
_cell.length_b   1.000
_cell.length_c   1.000
_cell.angle_alpha   90.00
_cell.angle_beta   90.00
_cell.angle_gamma   90.00
#
_symmetry.space_group_name_H-M   'P 1'
#
loop_
_entity.id
_entity.type
_entity.pdbx_description
1 polymer ?
#
loop_
_entity_poly.entity_id
_entity_poly.type
_entity_poly.pdbx_seq_one_letter_code
_entity_poly.pdbx_strand_id
1 'polypeptide(L)'
;MGMYTTIVDSEVNVIDMEGLKKFLKNLKAGKNKDYIVKDKTWADFGKNRGKQYAEAVKLNEKEKILDFMGLDGWKIISYWYDMFVQFLRDIAVFLEGEVTMEFETNDEGGYIEFRGGKCIIHTGVMDWSEHLPEDFNDNLPPLNKELKSTLVARRL
;
A
#
# COMPACT_ATOMS: atom_id res chain seq x y z
N MET A 1 -4.12 -12.52 20.90
CA MET A 1 -3.73 -12.99 19.55
C MET A 1 -4.11 -11.88 18.59
N GLY A 2 -3.25 -11.50 17.63
CA GLY A 2 -3.57 -10.42 16.68
C GLY A 2 -3.90 -11.04 15.34
N MET A 3 -4.95 -10.57 14.68
CA MET A 3 -5.47 -11.17 13.45
C MET A 3 -4.47 -10.97 12.31
N TYR A 4 -4.19 -12.04 11.58
CA TYR A 4 -3.35 -12.04 10.40
C TYR A 4 -4.19 -11.83 9.14
N THR A 5 -3.58 -11.26 8.11
CA THR A 5 -4.20 -11.05 6.79
C THR A 5 -3.66 -12.10 5.82
N THR A 6 -4.55 -12.72 5.06
CA THR A 6 -4.22 -13.58 3.92
C THR A 6 -4.61 -12.86 2.63
N ILE A 7 -3.69 -12.71 1.68
CA ILE A 7 -4.02 -12.25 0.33
C ILE A 7 -4.60 -13.44 -0.43
N VAL A 8 -5.84 -13.30 -0.89
CA VAL A 8 -6.56 -14.34 -1.63
C VAL A 8 -6.32 -14.20 -3.11
N ASP A 9 -6.34 -12.95 -3.59
CA ASP A 9 -6.15 -12.62 -4.99
C ASP A 9 -5.54 -11.23 -5.14
N SER A 10 -4.84 -11.00 -6.24
CA SER A 10 -4.12 -9.77 -6.54
C SER A 10 -4.13 -9.50 -8.04
N GLU A 11 -5.22 -8.95 -8.55
CA GLU A 11 -5.38 -8.55 -9.95
C GLU A 11 -4.96 -7.09 -10.15
N VAL A 12 -3.67 -6.78 -9.95
CA VAL A 12 -3.17 -5.40 -10.02
C VAL A 12 -2.29 -5.17 -11.24
N ASN A 13 -2.78 -4.33 -12.13
CA ASN A 13 -2.09 -3.89 -13.34
C ASN A 13 -1.22 -2.65 -13.08
N VAL A 14 -0.03 -2.63 -13.67
CA VAL A 14 0.91 -1.52 -13.62
C VAL A 14 0.72 -0.64 -14.85
N ILE A 15 0.23 0.58 -14.63
CA ILE A 15 -0.02 1.56 -15.71
C ILE A 15 1.15 2.50 -15.99
N ASP A 16 2.08 2.64 -15.04
CA ASP A 16 3.33 3.39 -15.19
C ASP A 16 4.50 2.60 -14.60
N MET A 17 5.11 1.79 -15.45
CA MET A 17 6.18 0.86 -15.09
C MET A 17 7.46 1.58 -14.63
N GLU A 18 7.87 2.63 -15.34
CA GLU A 18 9.11 3.35 -15.03
C GLU A 18 8.97 4.17 -13.75
N GLY A 19 7.80 4.81 -13.56
CA GLY A 19 7.45 5.49 -12.31
C GLY A 19 7.46 4.53 -11.12
N LEU A 20 6.79 3.38 -11.23
CA LEU A 20 6.74 2.36 -10.19
C LEU A 20 8.13 1.83 -9.82
N LYS A 21 8.96 1.48 -10.82
CA LYS A 21 10.34 1.01 -10.61
C LYS A 21 11.15 2.02 -9.83
N LYS A 22 11.09 3.29 -10.24
CA LYS A 22 11.80 4.38 -9.56
C LYS A 22 11.31 4.55 -8.11
N PHE A 23 10.00 4.52 -7.90
CA PHE A 23 9.39 4.61 -6.57
C PHE A 23 9.86 3.48 -5.65
N LEU A 24 9.71 2.23 -6.06
CA LEU A 24 10.13 1.05 -5.27
C LEU A 24 11.64 1.05 -5.01
N LYS A 25 12.46 1.44 -5.99
CA LYS A 25 13.92 1.58 -5.82
C LYS A 25 14.28 2.62 -4.75
N ASN A 26 13.59 3.77 -4.75
CA ASN A 26 13.82 4.82 -3.77
C ASN A 26 13.40 4.40 -2.35
N LEU A 27 12.30 3.66 -2.21
CA LEU A 27 11.88 3.07 -0.94
C LEU A 27 12.92 2.07 -0.41
N LYS A 28 13.37 1.12 -1.24
CA LYS A 28 14.41 0.13 -0.87
C LYS A 28 15.72 0.79 -0.43
N ALA A 29 16.09 1.89 -1.08
CA ALA A 29 17.28 2.68 -0.76
C ALA A 29 17.12 3.61 0.46
N GLY A 30 15.93 3.71 1.06
CA GLY A 30 15.68 4.61 2.20
C GLY A 30 15.79 6.08 1.87
N LYS A 31 15.56 6.44 0.60
CA LYS A 31 15.61 7.84 0.15
C LYS A 31 14.33 8.59 0.48
N ASN A 32 13.22 7.88 0.70
CA ASN A 32 11.96 8.50 1.08
C ASN A 32 11.88 8.63 2.61
N LYS A 33 12.15 9.84 3.11
CA LYS A 33 12.24 10.12 4.55
C LYS A 33 10.91 9.97 5.28
N ASP A 34 9.80 10.03 4.56
CA ASP A 34 8.45 9.91 5.13
C ASP A 34 8.18 8.48 5.65
N TYR A 35 8.97 7.50 5.20
CA TYR A 35 8.88 6.09 5.61
C TYR A 35 9.94 5.69 6.65
N ILE A 36 10.61 6.67 7.26
CA ILE A 36 11.62 6.46 8.29
C ILE A 36 11.01 6.82 9.66
N VAL A 37 10.82 5.81 10.50
CA VAL A 37 10.41 6.01 11.90
C VAL A 37 11.56 6.66 12.66
N LYS A 38 11.30 7.80 13.29
CA LYS A 38 12.31 8.59 14.03
C LYS A 38 12.25 8.40 15.54
N ASP A 39 11.28 7.62 16.04
CA ASP A 39 11.01 7.56 17.47
C ASP A 39 11.97 6.61 18.20
N LYS A 40 12.49 7.07 19.35
CA LYS A 40 13.61 6.44 20.09
C LYS A 40 13.16 5.53 21.23
N THR A 41 11.86 5.42 21.48
CA THR A 41 11.28 4.78 22.68
C THR A 41 11.14 3.26 22.57
N TRP A 42 11.12 2.72 21.35
CA TRP A 42 11.11 1.28 21.10
C TRP A 42 12.47 0.90 20.53
N ALA A 43 13.26 0.19 21.32
CA ALA A 43 14.69 -0.07 21.15
C ALA A 43 15.10 -0.86 19.87
N ASP A 44 14.30 -0.87 18.79
CA ASP A 44 14.64 -1.63 17.57
C ASP A 44 14.03 -1.14 16.23
N PHE A 45 13.52 0.10 16.14
CA PHE A 45 12.89 0.57 14.91
C PHE A 45 13.46 1.89 14.34
N GLY A 46 14.76 1.89 14.05
CA GLY A 46 15.34 2.65 12.92
C GLY A 46 15.11 1.97 11.56
N LYS A 47 14.06 1.14 11.45
CA LYS A 47 13.80 0.33 10.26
C LYS A 47 13.05 1.18 9.23
N ASN A 48 13.65 1.30 8.05
CA ASN A 48 12.99 1.83 6.87
C ASN A 48 11.81 0.93 6.50
N ARG A 49 10.59 1.29 6.93
CA ARG A 49 9.36 0.54 6.64
C ARG A 49 9.07 0.51 5.15
N GLY A 50 9.41 1.59 4.45
CA GLY A 50 9.32 1.68 2.99
C GLY A 50 10.09 0.57 2.28
N LYS A 51 11.28 0.21 2.76
CA LYS A 51 12.04 -0.93 2.24
C LYS A 51 11.27 -2.25 2.42
N GLN A 52 10.70 -2.47 3.60
CA GLN A 52 9.96 -3.71 3.88
C GLN A 52 8.74 -3.85 2.96
N TYR A 53 7.95 -2.78 2.78
CA TYR A 53 6.80 -2.79 1.87
C TYR A 53 7.23 -3.01 0.41
N ALA A 54 8.31 -2.34 -0.03
CA ALA A 54 8.82 -2.51 -1.39
C ALA A 54 9.45 -3.89 -1.65
N GLU A 55 9.89 -4.60 -0.61
CA GLU A 55 10.37 -5.99 -0.69
C GLU A 55 9.23 -7.01 -0.65
N ALA A 56 8.10 -6.67 -0.03
CA ALA A 56 6.93 -7.53 0.07
C ALA A 56 6.13 -7.63 -1.23
N VAL A 57 6.14 -6.58 -2.07
CA VAL A 57 5.50 -6.62 -3.39
C VAL A 57 6.45 -7.16 -4.48
N LYS A 58 5.92 -7.93 -5.43
CA LYS A 58 6.69 -8.53 -6.53
C LYS A 58 6.22 -8.00 -7.88
N LEU A 59 7.16 -7.41 -8.63
CA LEU A 59 6.87 -6.85 -9.94
C LEU A 59 7.13 -7.88 -11.05
N ASN A 60 6.10 -8.22 -11.82
CA ASN A 60 6.23 -8.95 -13.07
C ASN A 60 6.22 -7.95 -14.23
N GLU A 61 7.41 -7.61 -14.73
CA GLU A 61 7.56 -6.61 -15.79
C GLU A 61 6.97 -7.06 -17.14
N LYS A 62 6.99 -8.38 -17.41
CA LYS A 62 6.52 -8.94 -18.68
C LYS A 62 5.00 -8.84 -18.78
N GLU A 63 4.31 -9.16 -17.70
CA GLU A 63 2.85 -9.15 -17.64
C GLU A 63 2.30 -7.80 -17.16
N LYS A 64 3.19 -6.90 -16.73
CA LYS A 64 2.85 -5.60 -16.12
C LYS A 64 1.93 -5.74 -14.91
N ILE A 65 2.24 -6.71 -14.05
CA ILE A 65 1.47 -7.00 -12.84
C ILE A 65 2.33 -6.71 -11.61
N LEU A 66 1.72 -6.15 -10.57
CA LEU A 66 2.32 -6.04 -9.24
C LEU A 66 1.60 -6.98 -8.27
N ASP A 67 2.31 -7.97 -7.76
CA ASP A 67 1.80 -8.98 -6.85
C ASP A 67 2.01 -8.57 -5.38
N PHE A 68 0.95 -8.64 -4.58
CA PHE A 68 0.94 -8.30 -3.16
C PHE A 68 1.08 -9.51 -2.21
N MET A 69 1.18 -10.74 -2.71
CA MET A 69 1.24 -11.98 -1.91
C MET A 69 2.40 -12.03 -0.91
N GLY A 70 3.47 -11.25 -1.07
CA GLY A 70 4.52 -11.16 -0.04
C GLY A 70 4.10 -10.42 1.24
N LEU A 71 2.87 -9.88 1.26
CA LEU A 71 2.20 -9.35 2.46
C LEU A 71 1.38 -10.42 3.21
N ASP A 72 1.33 -11.66 2.72
CA ASP A 72 0.68 -12.76 3.43
C ASP A 72 1.23 -12.93 4.85
N GLY A 73 0.31 -13.09 5.82
CA GLY A 73 0.65 -13.22 7.22
C GLY A 73 1.10 -11.92 7.89
N TRP A 74 0.91 -10.77 7.25
CA TRP A 74 1.07 -9.48 7.91
C TRP A 74 -0.18 -9.10 8.70
N LYS A 75 -0.02 -8.35 9.79
CA LYS A 75 -1.15 -7.81 10.57
C LYS A 75 -1.53 -6.44 10.04
N ILE A 76 -2.16 -6.41 8.87
CA ILE A 76 -2.45 -5.15 8.16
C ILE A 76 -3.73 -4.52 8.71
N ILE A 77 -4.79 -5.31 8.86
CA ILE A 77 -6.14 -4.73 8.97
C ILE A 77 -6.53 -4.45 10.41
N SER A 78 -6.06 -5.25 11.37
CA SER A 78 -6.21 -4.90 12.80
C SER A 78 -5.46 -3.64 13.22
N TYR A 79 -4.59 -3.10 12.36
CA TYR A 79 -3.70 -2.01 12.74
C TYR A 79 -3.59 -0.87 11.73
N TRP A 80 -4.15 -0.99 10.51
CA TRP A 80 -4.07 -0.05 9.39
C TRP A 80 -2.94 0.97 9.52
N TYR A 81 -1.70 0.47 9.63
CA TYR A 81 -0.60 1.28 10.13
C TYR A 81 -0.41 2.50 9.22
N ASP A 82 -0.28 3.69 9.80
CA ASP A 82 -0.14 4.97 9.08
C ASP A 82 0.79 4.90 7.87
N MET A 83 1.99 4.33 8.03
CA MET A 83 2.97 4.21 6.94
C MET A 83 2.59 3.17 5.88
N PHE A 84 1.82 2.15 6.24
CA PHE A 84 1.31 1.19 5.27
C PHE A 84 0.16 1.82 4.47
N VAL A 85 -0.76 2.50 5.12
CA VAL A 85 -1.83 3.28 4.48
C VAL A 85 -1.22 4.34 3.54
N GLN A 86 -0.17 5.02 3.99
CA GLN A 86 0.60 5.95 3.15
C GLN A 86 1.23 5.25 1.95
N PHE A 87 1.82 4.06 2.14
CA PHE A 87 2.40 3.27 1.06
C PHE A 87 1.35 2.93 -0.01
N LEU A 88 0.17 2.45 0.40
CA LEU A 88 -0.93 2.12 -0.51
C LEU A 88 -1.41 3.35 -1.29
N ARG A 89 -1.57 4.50 -0.61
CA ARG A 89 -1.93 5.76 -1.26
C ARG A 89 -0.89 6.20 -2.29
N ASP A 90 0.39 6.17 -1.93
CA ASP A 90 1.48 6.66 -2.78
C ASP A 90 1.72 5.74 -3.98
N ILE A 91 1.61 4.42 -3.80
CA ILE A 91 1.80 3.44 -4.88
C ILE A 91 0.61 3.39 -5.85
N ALA A 92 -0.60 3.75 -5.40
CA ALA A 92 -1.80 3.82 -6.24
C ALA A 92 -1.62 4.69 -7.50
N VAL A 93 -0.71 5.68 -7.47
CA VAL A 93 -0.39 6.54 -8.62
C VAL A 93 0.08 5.74 -9.84
N PHE A 94 0.54 4.49 -9.65
CA PHE A 94 1.10 3.65 -10.70
C PHE A 94 0.27 2.39 -11.00
N LEU A 95 -0.85 2.17 -10.29
CA LEU A 95 -1.59 0.91 -10.29
C LEU A 95 -3.08 1.10 -10.64
N GLU A 96 -3.68 0.07 -11.24
CA GLU A 96 -5.14 -0.11 -11.35
C GLU A 96 -5.47 -1.58 -11.04
N GLY A 97 -6.62 -1.82 -10.42
CA GLY A 97 -7.08 -3.17 -10.07
C GLY A 97 -7.26 -3.35 -8.57
N GLU A 98 -7.31 -4.59 -8.10
CA GLU A 98 -7.68 -4.89 -6.71
C GLU A 98 -6.83 -5.97 -6.05
N VAL A 99 -6.76 -5.89 -4.72
CA VAL A 99 -6.13 -6.89 -3.86
C VAL A 99 -7.18 -7.35 -2.86
N THR A 100 -7.56 -8.62 -2.95
CA THR A 100 -8.57 -9.24 -2.07
C THR A 100 -7.89 -9.93 -0.91
N MET A 101 -8.45 -9.73 0.28
CA MET A 101 -7.87 -10.17 1.53
C MET A 101 -8.92 -10.84 2.42
N GLU A 102 -8.53 -11.95 3.03
CA GLU A 102 -9.32 -12.66 4.04
C GLU A 102 -8.70 -12.48 5.42
N PHE A 103 -9.55 -12.44 6.45
CA PHE A 103 -9.15 -12.42 7.85
C PHE A 103 -9.26 -13.81 8.47
N GLU A 104 -8.61 -13.97 9.64
CA GLU A 104 -8.69 -15.23 10.42
C GLU A 104 -10.14 -15.63 10.75
N THR A 105 -11.06 -14.67 10.83
CA THR A 105 -12.49 -14.94 10.89
C THR A 105 -13.05 -14.86 9.48
N ASN A 106 -13.51 -16.00 8.92
CA ASN A 106 -14.15 -16.08 7.60
C ASN A 106 -15.34 -15.13 7.40
N ASP A 107 -15.85 -14.57 8.50
CA ASP A 107 -16.95 -13.62 8.48
C ASP A 107 -16.49 -12.22 8.06
N GLU A 108 -15.21 -11.87 8.24
CA GLU A 108 -14.69 -10.55 7.92
C GLU A 108 -13.72 -10.63 6.73
N GLY A 109 -13.83 -9.68 5.80
CA GLY A 109 -12.93 -9.55 4.66
C GLY A 109 -12.53 -8.11 4.40
N GLY A 110 -11.55 -7.92 3.52
CA GLY A 110 -11.15 -6.60 3.06
C GLY A 110 -10.66 -6.68 1.63
N TYR A 111 -10.84 -5.61 0.86
CA TYR A 111 -10.11 -5.48 -0.40
C TYR A 111 -9.61 -4.06 -0.60
N ILE A 112 -8.50 -3.95 -1.32
CA ILE A 112 -7.90 -2.67 -1.70
C ILE A 112 -8.18 -2.47 -3.18
N GLU A 113 -8.81 -1.36 -3.53
CA GLU A 113 -9.05 -0.97 -4.92
C GLU A 113 -8.11 0.19 -5.30
N PHE A 114 -7.38 0.01 -6.40
CA PHE A 114 -6.60 1.05 -7.05
C PHE A 114 -7.37 1.54 -8.27
N ARG A 115 -7.83 2.80 -8.24
CA ARG A 115 -8.61 3.37 -9.33
C ARG A 115 -8.29 4.85 -9.58
N GLY A 116 -7.84 5.18 -10.79
CA GLY A 116 -7.61 6.57 -11.20
C GLY A 116 -6.55 7.29 -10.34
N GLY A 117 -5.53 6.54 -9.91
CA GLY A 117 -4.47 7.02 -9.03
C GLY A 117 -4.86 7.20 -7.56
N LYS A 118 -5.99 6.61 -7.13
CA LYS A 118 -6.43 6.58 -5.74
C LYS A 118 -6.39 5.16 -5.20
N CYS A 119 -6.14 5.04 -3.90
CA CYS A 119 -6.37 3.82 -3.13
C CYS A 119 -7.72 3.98 -2.41
N ILE A 120 -8.58 2.97 -2.49
CA ILE A 120 -9.82 2.86 -1.73
C ILE A 120 -9.71 1.55 -0.95
N ILE A 121 -10.00 1.64 0.35
CA ILE A 121 -9.92 0.52 1.28
C ILE A 121 -11.34 0.12 1.63
N HIS A 122 -11.69 -1.12 1.33
CA HIS A 122 -13.00 -1.68 1.60
C HIS A 122 -12.88 -2.61 2.80
N THR A 123 -13.66 -2.35 3.86
CA THR A 123 -13.69 -3.20 5.06
C THR A 123 -15.12 -3.62 5.37
N GLY A 124 -15.35 -4.88 5.76
CA GLY A 124 -16.69 -5.33 6.09
C GLY A 124 -16.84 -6.84 6.24
N VAL A 125 -18.03 -7.21 6.66
CA VAL A 125 -18.49 -8.59 6.93
C VAL A 125 -19.67 -8.93 6.01
N MET A 126 -20.63 -8.00 5.95
CA MET A 126 -21.83 -8.08 5.11
C MET A 126 -22.10 -6.78 4.35
N ASP A 127 -21.79 -5.63 4.96
CA ASP A 127 -21.86 -4.31 4.33
C ASP A 127 -20.44 -3.74 4.21
N TRP A 128 -19.97 -3.60 2.97
CA TRP A 128 -18.67 -3.00 2.68
C TRP A 128 -18.69 -1.50 2.96
N SER A 129 -17.79 -1.05 3.82
CA SER A 129 -17.52 0.36 4.06
C SER A 129 -16.32 0.79 3.23
N GLU A 130 -16.50 1.84 2.42
CA GLU A 130 -15.42 2.48 1.65
C GLU A 130 -14.69 3.50 2.51
N HIS A 131 -13.36 3.42 2.47
CA HIS A 131 -12.49 4.35 3.17
C HIS A 131 -11.37 4.83 2.25
N LEU A 132 -11.06 6.12 2.34
CA LEU A 132 -9.82 6.67 1.80
C LEU A 132 -8.70 6.52 2.84
N PRO A 133 -7.43 6.52 2.41
CA PRO A 133 -6.28 6.54 3.32
C PRO A 133 -6.39 7.59 4.43
N GLU A 134 -6.91 8.77 4.10
CA GLU A 134 -7.14 9.88 5.01
C GLU A 134 -8.09 9.55 6.17
N ASP A 135 -9.03 8.62 6.00
CA ASP A 135 -9.98 8.22 7.04
C ASP A 135 -9.32 7.41 8.17
N PHE A 136 -8.13 6.83 7.91
CA PHE A 136 -7.36 6.08 8.91
C PHE A 136 -6.32 6.94 9.63
N ASN A 137 -5.94 8.09 9.05
CA ASN A 137 -4.91 8.95 9.63
C ASN A 137 -5.03 10.40 9.15
N ASP A 138 -5.53 11.27 10.04
CA ASP A 138 -5.67 12.72 9.85
C ASP A 138 -4.34 13.44 9.58
N ASN A 139 -3.20 12.83 9.91
CA ASN A 139 -1.86 13.41 9.79
C ASN A 139 -1.05 12.85 8.62
N LEU A 140 -1.69 12.17 7.66
CA LEU A 140 -1.02 11.69 6.47
C LEU A 140 -0.31 12.83 5.74
N PRO A 141 1.01 12.73 5.47
CA PRO A 141 1.72 13.78 4.75
C PRO A 141 1.16 13.89 3.34
N PRO A 142 1.10 15.09 2.74
CA PRO A 142 0.61 15.25 1.37
C PRO A 142 1.45 14.45 0.38
N LEU A 143 0.85 14.05 -0.75
CA LEU A 143 1.61 13.45 -1.86
C LEU A 143 2.81 14.34 -2.21
N ASN A 144 4.00 13.74 -2.29
CA ASN A 144 5.19 14.48 -2.67
C ASN A 144 5.05 15.07 -4.09
N LYS A 145 5.85 16.09 -4.41
CA LYS A 145 5.76 16.83 -5.68
C LYS A 145 5.91 15.94 -6.92
N GLU A 146 6.76 14.91 -6.84
CA GLU A 146 6.99 13.97 -7.93
C GLU A 146 5.72 13.14 -8.20
N LEU A 147 5.16 12.49 -7.17
CA LEU A 147 3.93 11.70 -7.27
C LEU A 147 2.75 12.54 -7.74
N LYS A 148 2.63 13.76 -7.21
CA LYS A 148 1.58 14.71 -7.62
C LYS A 148 1.70 15.06 -9.11
N SER A 149 2.92 15.25 -9.61
CA SER A 149 3.15 15.59 -11.02
C SER A 149 2.83 14.42 -11.94
N THR A 150 3.23 13.20 -11.54
CA THR A 150 2.85 11.96 -12.25
C THR A 150 1.34 11.81 -12.33
N LEU A 151 0.63 12.00 -11.21
CA LEU A 151 -0.83 11.89 -11.17
C LEU A 151 -1.52 12.90 -12.10
N VAL A 152 -1.06 14.15 -12.12
CA VAL A 152 -1.62 15.19 -12.99
C VAL A 152 -1.36 14.88 -14.47
N ALA A 153 -0.15 14.46 -14.82
CA ALA A 153 0.22 14.13 -16.19
C ALA A 153 -0.62 12.97 -16.78
N ARG A 154 -1.20 12.12 -15.93
CA ARG A 154 -2.08 11.01 -16.34
C ARG A 154 -3.55 11.39 -16.48
N ARG A 155 -3.97 12.53 -15.95
CA ARG A 155 -5.36 13.03 -16.04
C ARG A 155 -5.60 13.97 -17.23
N LEU A 156 -4.54 14.31 -17.96
CA LEU A 156 -4.55 15.12 -19.18
C LEU A 156 -4.41 14.20 -20.39
#